data_AF-A0A8A3S223-F1
#
_entry.id   AF-A0A8A3S223-F1
#
_cell.length_a   1.000
_cell.length_b   1.000
_cell.length_c   1.000
_cell.angle_alpha   90.00
_cell.angle_beta   90.00
_cell.angle_gamma   90.00
#
_symmetry.space_group_name_H-M   'P 1'
#
loop_
_entity.id
_entity.type
_entity.pdbx_description
1 polymer ?
#
loop_
_entity_poly.entity_id
_entity_poly.type
_entity_poly.pdbx_seq_one_letter_code
_entity_poly.pdbx_strand_id
1 'polypeptide(L)'
;MVNQEDMIVYSLGPGCGLGEVEEGKVYAGIVQGFANFGTFVQLNARLKGLVHKSNIIGTHEEKEQIFVQVINIRNNGNIDLAEVAPTVYRVETVTRRVSVTGLGDLASQVGRDVTLEATVAQIKQTSGPTIFTLVDATGSGNAAAFVEAGVRAYPEVELGDSVFVVGEVMRRQNQLQIEVSAMEALTGEDAQRVHDRIEAALDARSEPEEIPLLIESEAMEQLRPEMRKVAKRIRRAVFEAQPIILRHHADADGISAAVAVEQAVVSLIKDEGNDLDTAYYLFKRSPSKAPFYEIEDITRDLDFALKDNVRFGQKLPLIVLMDNGSTEEDIPAMKVARVYDLPIIVVDHHHPDAIVDDYVVAHVNPYHVGADFGITAGMLGTEVARLIFPGVSDRIRHFPAVAGVGDRSEAPERQRYLDLIADEYTEDVCKDIALALDYEQFWLRFNDGREIVKDILNVDGERDLQDKIVNLLVEEANAAIENQMDASMPNVTEEMLPNGAYLFRIDVELFAHRFTFPPPGKTSGEIHDRLCRQHPGAPVVTLGFGPDFAVLRSRGVMMNIPQMVRELHDEIRGGGISGGGHLVVGSIKFVEGMREAALAGLVEKIGRVPVETSLPEQSED
;
A
#
# COMPACT_ATOMS: atom_id res chain seq x y z
N MET A 1 55.39 -30.45 -25.03
CA MET A 1 54.13 -30.00 -24.43
C MET A 1 53.36 -29.34 -25.56
N VAL A 2 52.32 -30.02 -26.04
CA VAL A 2 51.48 -29.53 -27.14
C VAL A 2 50.54 -28.48 -26.54
N ASN A 3 50.54 -27.27 -27.07
CA ASN A 3 49.51 -26.27 -26.79
C ASN A 3 48.16 -26.91 -27.14
N GLN A 4 47.38 -27.33 -26.13
CA GLN A 4 45.94 -27.46 -26.32
C GLN A 4 45.41 -26.04 -26.38
N GLU A 5 45.14 -25.55 -27.59
CA GLU A 5 44.36 -24.32 -27.75
C GLU A 5 42.99 -24.57 -27.12
N ASP A 6 42.60 -23.76 -26.13
CA ASP A 6 41.28 -23.80 -25.53
C ASP A 6 40.25 -23.62 -26.65
N MET A 7 39.40 -24.63 -26.86
CA MET A 7 38.37 -24.57 -27.89
C MET A 7 37.34 -23.51 -27.52
N ILE A 8 36.99 -22.60 -28.44
CA ILE A 8 35.93 -21.63 -28.21
C ILE A 8 34.59 -22.27 -28.55
N VAL A 9 33.70 -22.32 -27.57
CA VAL A 9 32.31 -22.73 -27.72
C VAL A 9 31.45 -21.47 -27.64
N TYR A 10 30.67 -21.20 -28.68
CA TYR A 10 29.81 -20.04 -28.72
C TYR A 10 28.46 -20.34 -28.07
N SER A 11 27.97 -19.44 -27.22
CA SER A 11 26.60 -19.46 -26.73
C SER A 11 25.83 -18.36 -27.46
N LEU A 12 24.78 -18.71 -28.21
CA LEU A 12 24.00 -17.72 -28.95
C LEU A 12 23.02 -17.04 -28.01
N GLY A 13 23.12 -15.71 -27.91
CA GLY A 13 22.16 -14.92 -27.16
C GLY A 13 20.75 -14.98 -27.78
N PRO A 14 19.70 -14.64 -27.04
CA PRO A 14 18.30 -14.79 -27.48
C PRO A 14 17.94 -13.95 -28.71
N GLY A 15 18.63 -12.82 -28.88
CA GLY A 15 18.47 -11.92 -30.03
C GLY A 15 19.14 -12.40 -31.32
N CYS A 16 19.97 -13.44 -31.27
CA CYS A 16 20.68 -13.93 -32.44
C CYS A 16 19.76 -14.69 -33.41
N GLY A 17 19.93 -14.42 -34.70
CA GLY A 17 19.28 -15.12 -35.79
C GLY A 17 20.31 -15.88 -36.63
N LEU A 18 19.88 -16.39 -37.78
CA LEU A 18 20.73 -17.18 -38.67
C LEU A 18 22.01 -16.43 -39.09
N GLY A 19 21.97 -15.09 -39.15
CA GLY A 19 23.11 -14.26 -39.55
C GLY A 19 24.27 -14.23 -38.54
N GLU A 20 24.05 -14.67 -37.30
CA GLU A 20 25.08 -14.77 -36.25
C GLU A 20 25.61 -16.20 -36.09
N VAL A 21 25.12 -17.13 -36.92
CA VAL A 21 25.60 -18.51 -36.99
C VAL A 21 26.61 -18.61 -38.12
N GLU A 22 27.82 -19.08 -37.82
CA GLU A 22 28.86 -19.29 -38.83
C GLU A 22 29.20 -20.78 -38.96
N GLU A 23 29.36 -21.23 -40.21
CA GLU A 23 29.85 -22.56 -40.51
C GLU A 23 31.25 -22.77 -39.92
N GLY A 24 31.49 -23.97 -39.38
CA GLY A 24 32.75 -24.38 -38.76
C GLY A 24 32.89 -23.98 -37.28
N LYS A 25 32.08 -23.06 -36.76
CA LYS A 25 32.08 -22.72 -35.32
C LYS A 25 31.29 -23.75 -34.50
N VAL A 26 31.65 -23.85 -33.22
CA VAL A 26 31.01 -24.76 -32.26
C VAL A 26 30.12 -23.99 -31.31
N TYR A 27 28.90 -24.46 -31.12
CA TYR A 27 27.90 -23.82 -30.29
C TYR A 27 27.45 -24.74 -29.16
N ALA A 28 27.12 -24.14 -28.02
CA ALA A 28 26.33 -24.81 -26.99
C ALA A 28 24.85 -24.83 -27.41
N GLY A 29 24.18 -25.95 -27.21
CA GLY A 29 22.76 -26.08 -27.46
C GLY A 29 22.11 -27.11 -26.53
N ILE A 30 20.78 -27.20 -26.61
CA ILE A 30 19.97 -28.10 -25.79
C ILE A 30 19.24 -29.08 -26.71
N VAL A 31 19.27 -30.37 -26.37
CA VAL A 31 18.54 -31.40 -27.10
C VAL A 31 17.03 -31.18 -26.95
N GLN A 32 16.34 -30.94 -28.07
CA GLN A 32 14.92 -30.61 -28.09
C GLN A 32 14.02 -31.81 -28.41
N GLY A 33 14.57 -32.83 -29.07
CA GLY A 33 13.82 -34.03 -29.45
C GLY A 33 14.54 -34.87 -30.49
N PHE A 34 14.01 -36.07 -30.72
CA PHE A 34 14.63 -37.09 -31.57
C PHE A 34 13.76 -37.45 -32.77
N ALA A 35 14.40 -37.72 -33.90
CA ALA A 35 13.79 -38.29 -35.09
C ALA A 35 14.61 -39.48 -35.59
N ASN A 36 14.02 -40.33 -36.43
CA ASN A 36 14.69 -41.52 -36.97
C ASN A 36 16.01 -41.20 -37.72
N PHE A 37 16.16 -39.97 -38.21
CA PHE A 37 17.30 -39.52 -38.99
C PHE A 37 18.25 -38.58 -38.23
N GLY A 38 17.94 -38.18 -36.99
CA GLY A 38 18.81 -37.27 -36.23
C GLY A 38 18.18 -36.69 -34.98
N THR A 39 18.96 -35.88 -34.28
CA THR A 39 18.60 -35.19 -33.03
C THR A 39 18.45 -33.70 -33.31
N PHE A 40 17.33 -33.11 -32.88
CA PHE A 40 17.12 -31.67 -32.96
C PHE A 40 17.79 -30.99 -31.77
N VAL A 41 18.60 -29.98 -32.05
CA VAL A 41 19.32 -29.20 -31.05
C VAL A 41 18.88 -27.74 -31.16
N GLN A 42 18.39 -27.19 -30.06
CA GLN A 42 18.03 -25.79 -29.93
C GLN A 42 19.29 -24.99 -29.59
N LEU A 43 19.62 -24.01 -30.42
CA LEU A 43 20.79 -23.16 -30.25
C LEU A 43 20.48 -21.88 -29.46
N ASN A 44 19.25 -21.36 -29.58
CA ASN A 44 18.64 -20.32 -28.73
C ASN A 44 17.10 -20.38 -28.88
N ALA A 45 16.35 -19.43 -28.30
CA ALA A 45 14.90 -19.35 -28.43
C ALA A 45 14.34 -19.41 -29.88
N ARG A 46 15.11 -18.95 -30.89
CA ARG A 46 14.64 -18.82 -32.29
C ARG A 46 15.26 -19.83 -33.25
N LEU A 47 16.41 -20.39 -32.92
CA LEU A 47 17.22 -21.19 -33.84
C LEU A 47 17.31 -22.64 -33.40
N LYS A 48 17.06 -23.52 -34.36
CA LYS A 48 17.16 -24.97 -34.20
C LYS A 48 18.01 -25.52 -35.33
N GLY A 49 18.87 -26.47 -35.00
CA GLY A 49 19.62 -27.26 -35.96
C GLY A 49 19.36 -28.75 -35.80
N LEU A 50 19.86 -29.53 -36.74
CA LEU A 50 19.71 -30.98 -36.77
C LEU A 50 21.09 -31.64 -36.78
N VAL A 51 21.37 -32.48 -35.78
CA VAL A 51 22.50 -33.41 -35.79
C VAL A 51 22.04 -34.69 -36.46
N HIS A 52 22.58 -35.01 -37.64
CA HIS A 52 22.25 -36.26 -38.32
C HIS A 52 22.77 -37.48 -37.52
N LYS A 53 22.10 -38.63 -37.61
CA LYS A 53 22.46 -39.84 -36.84
C LYS A 53 23.91 -40.31 -37.06
N SER A 54 24.51 -39.99 -38.20
CA SER A 54 25.92 -40.30 -38.49
C SER A 54 26.93 -39.42 -37.75
N ASN A 55 26.47 -38.28 -37.22
CA ASN A 55 27.29 -37.22 -36.63
C ASN A 55 27.02 -37.03 -35.13
N ILE A 56 26.19 -37.90 -34.53
CA ILE A 56 25.98 -37.97 -33.09
C ILE A 56 27.04 -38.95 -32.53
N ILE A 57 27.73 -38.53 -31.47
CA ILE A 57 28.76 -39.30 -30.77
C ILE A 57 28.13 -40.06 -29.60
N GLY A 58 27.21 -39.43 -28.88
CA GLY A 58 26.57 -39.97 -27.69
C GLY A 58 25.12 -40.40 -27.85
N THR A 59 24.59 -41.02 -26.80
CA THR A 59 23.15 -41.08 -26.54
C THR A 59 22.81 -39.97 -25.57
N HIS A 60 21.79 -39.17 -25.91
CA HIS A 60 21.35 -38.06 -25.10
C HIS A 60 19.89 -38.20 -24.67
N GLU A 61 19.50 -37.42 -23.68
CA GLU A 61 18.12 -37.23 -23.24
C GLU A 61 17.59 -35.86 -23.68
N GLU A 62 16.26 -35.69 -23.72
CA GLU A 62 15.68 -34.36 -23.95
C GLU A 62 16.09 -33.40 -22.82
N LYS A 63 16.35 -32.14 -23.18
CA LYS A 63 16.87 -31.08 -22.31
C LYS A 63 18.33 -31.22 -21.88
N GLU A 64 19.06 -32.21 -22.39
CA GLU A 64 20.50 -32.33 -22.16
C GLU A 64 21.28 -31.26 -22.94
N GLN A 65 22.28 -30.65 -22.30
CA GLN A 65 23.20 -29.72 -22.97
C GLN A 65 24.21 -30.49 -23.83
N ILE A 66 24.38 -30.07 -25.07
CA ILE A 66 25.27 -30.67 -26.07
C ILE A 66 26.10 -29.59 -26.78
N PHE A 67 27.31 -29.93 -27.20
CA PHE A 67 28.14 -29.05 -28.03
C PHE A 67 28.12 -29.52 -29.48
N VAL A 68 27.85 -28.58 -30.39
CA VAL A 68 27.58 -28.89 -31.80
C VAL A 68 28.35 -27.95 -32.72
N GLN A 69 29.09 -28.51 -33.68
CA GLN A 69 29.70 -27.77 -34.76
C GLN A 69 28.71 -27.56 -35.89
N VAL A 70 28.64 -26.33 -36.43
CA VAL A 70 27.85 -26.03 -37.62
C VAL A 70 28.59 -26.55 -38.85
N ILE A 71 28.02 -27.56 -39.52
CA ILE A 71 28.61 -28.15 -40.72
C ILE A 71 28.24 -27.33 -41.95
N ASN A 72 26.96 -26.94 -42.04
CA ASN A 72 26.39 -26.29 -43.21
C ASN A 72 25.12 -25.51 -42.82
N ILE A 73 24.94 -24.34 -43.41
CA ILE A 73 23.72 -23.54 -43.33
C ILE A 73 23.07 -23.55 -44.71
N ARG A 74 21.97 -24.28 -44.85
CA ARG A 74 21.30 -24.47 -46.14
C ARG A 74 20.57 -23.19 -46.57
N ASN A 75 20.35 -23.04 -47.88
CA ASN A 75 19.62 -21.91 -48.47
C ASN A 75 18.18 -21.73 -47.94
N ASN A 76 17.59 -22.76 -47.35
CA ASN A 76 16.25 -22.70 -46.74
C ASN A 76 16.28 -22.34 -45.24
N GLY A 77 17.45 -22.03 -44.67
CA GLY A 77 17.62 -21.66 -43.26
C GLY A 77 17.85 -22.84 -42.32
N ASN A 78 17.86 -24.08 -42.81
CA ASN A 78 18.16 -25.24 -41.95
C ASN A 78 19.65 -25.33 -41.64
N ILE A 79 19.97 -25.61 -40.37
CA ILE A 79 21.33 -25.73 -39.86
C ILE A 79 21.68 -27.22 -39.67
N ASP A 80 22.65 -27.71 -40.43
CA ASP A 80 23.20 -29.07 -40.25
C ASP A 80 24.32 -29.03 -39.21
N LEU A 81 24.23 -29.90 -38.20
CA LEU A 81 25.11 -29.93 -37.04
C LEU A 81 25.87 -31.28 -36.93
N ALA A 82 27.05 -31.25 -36.32
CA ALA A 82 27.78 -32.41 -35.84
C ALA A 82 28.06 -32.26 -34.34
N GLU A 83 27.84 -33.31 -33.56
CA GLU A 83 28.23 -33.30 -32.15
C GLU A 83 29.76 -33.25 -32.01
N VAL A 84 30.23 -32.47 -31.04
CA VAL A 84 31.62 -32.44 -30.61
C VAL A 84 31.69 -32.56 -29.09
N ALA A 85 32.73 -33.21 -28.59
CA ALA A 85 32.95 -33.39 -27.15
C ALA A 85 34.29 -32.76 -26.72
N PRO A 86 34.38 -31.42 -26.64
CA PRO A 86 35.60 -30.76 -26.19
C PRO A 86 35.92 -31.10 -24.73
N THR A 87 37.19 -31.38 -24.45
CA THR A 87 37.68 -31.66 -23.08
C THR A 87 38.13 -30.41 -22.33
N VAL A 88 38.56 -29.38 -23.05
CA VAL A 88 38.92 -28.06 -22.51
C VAL A 88 38.37 -27.00 -23.45
N TYR A 89 37.53 -26.09 -22.94
CA TYR A 89 36.90 -25.05 -23.74
C TYR A 89 36.62 -23.78 -22.92
N ARG A 90 36.47 -22.66 -23.63
CA ARG A 90 35.91 -21.41 -23.11
C ARG A 90 34.60 -21.10 -23.82
N VAL A 91 33.59 -20.70 -23.07
CA VAL A 91 32.32 -20.24 -23.64
C VAL A 91 32.41 -18.75 -23.98
N GLU A 92 32.04 -18.37 -25.20
CA GLU A 92 31.88 -16.99 -25.63
C GLU A 92 30.44 -16.71 -26.03
N THR A 93 29.80 -15.75 -25.38
CA THR A 93 28.42 -15.37 -25.71
C THR A 93 28.40 -14.46 -26.93
N VAL A 94 27.69 -14.88 -27.98
CA VAL A 94 27.41 -14.05 -29.16
C VAL A 94 26.12 -13.29 -28.90
N THR A 95 26.17 -11.97 -28.92
CA THR A 95 25.01 -11.11 -28.70
C THR A 95 24.69 -10.30 -29.95
N ARG A 96 23.40 -10.17 -30.27
CA ARG A 96 22.89 -9.30 -31.33
C ARG A 96 22.01 -8.22 -30.73
N ARG A 97 22.25 -6.96 -31.09
CA ARG A 97 21.29 -5.88 -30.81
C ARG A 97 20.08 -6.03 -31.74
N VAL A 98 18.99 -6.56 -31.20
CA VAL A 98 17.66 -6.56 -31.85
C VAL A 98 16.96 -5.25 -31.49
N SER A 99 16.08 -4.74 -32.35
CA SER A 99 15.18 -3.66 -31.95
C SER A 99 14.20 -4.21 -30.91
N VAL A 100 14.35 -3.76 -29.67
CA VAL A 100 13.44 -4.08 -28.58
C VAL A 100 12.30 -3.06 -28.60
N THR A 101 11.07 -3.53 -28.63
CA THR A 101 9.86 -2.71 -28.48
C THR A 101 9.64 -2.46 -26.98
N GLY A 102 9.28 -1.23 -26.60
CA GLY A 102 8.86 -0.96 -25.22
C GLY A 102 7.43 -1.45 -24.97
N LEU A 103 7.12 -1.92 -23.76
CA LEU A 103 5.76 -2.28 -23.37
C LEU A 103 4.78 -1.09 -23.50
N GLY A 104 5.24 0.14 -23.26
CA GLY A 104 4.42 1.34 -23.46
C GLY A 104 4.02 1.59 -24.93
N ASP A 105 4.74 1.01 -25.89
CA ASP A 105 4.48 1.21 -27.32
C ASP A 105 3.57 0.14 -27.95
N LEU A 106 3.14 -0.87 -27.18
CA LEU A 106 2.39 -2.04 -27.70
C LEU A 106 1.12 -1.65 -28.45
N ALA A 107 0.43 -0.59 -28.01
CA ALA A 107 -0.80 -0.12 -28.66
C ALA A 107 -0.59 0.20 -30.15
N SER A 108 0.60 0.68 -30.51
CA SER A 108 0.98 1.03 -31.89
C SER A 108 1.42 -0.18 -32.73
N GLN A 109 1.61 -1.35 -32.09
CA GLN A 109 2.16 -2.56 -32.71
C GLN A 109 1.13 -3.70 -32.84
N VAL A 110 -0.16 -3.45 -32.63
CA VAL A 110 -1.22 -4.47 -32.75
C VAL A 110 -1.17 -5.14 -34.14
N GLY A 111 -1.16 -6.48 -34.15
CA GLY A 111 -1.04 -7.34 -35.33
C GLY A 111 0.39 -7.48 -35.88
N ARG A 112 1.42 -7.10 -35.11
CA ARG A 112 2.83 -7.23 -35.49
C ARG A 112 3.59 -8.10 -34.50
N ASP A 113 4.61 -8.78 -35.01
CA ASP A 113 5.62 -9.44 -34.19
C ASP A 113 6.53 -8.41 -33.53
N VAL A 114 6.71 -8.55 -32.22
CA VAL A 114 7.58 -7.70 -31.41
C VAL A 114 8.62 -8.54 -30.68
N THR A 115 9.68 -7.87 -30.25
CA THR A 115 10.72 -8.42 -29.40
C THR A 115 10.85 -7.55 -28.16
N LEU A 116 10.87 -8.14 -26.97
CA LEU A 116 10.81 -7.43 -25.69
C LEU A 116 11.95 -7.93 -24.78
N GLU A 117 12.49 -7.03 -23.98
CA GLU A 117 13.34 -7.34 -22.83
C GLU A 117 12.65 -6.77 -21.59
N ALA A 118 12.21 -7.62 -20.68
CA ALA A 118 11.37 -7.22 -19.54
C ALA A 118 11.69 -8.05 -18.29
N THR A 119 11.21 -7.62 -17.14
CA THR A 119 11.22 -8.38 -15.89
C THR A 119 9.86 -9.02 -15.65
N VAL A 120 9.85 -10.27 -15.18
CA VAL A 120 8.61 -10.98 -14.84
C VAL A 120 8.10 -10.51 -13.48
N ALA A 121 6.99 -9.77 -13.47
CA ALA A 121 6.36 -9.26 -12.25
C ALA A 121 5.31 -10.20 -11.67
N GLN A 122 4.61 -10.95 -12.52
CA GLN A 122 3.60 -11.91 -12.08
C GLN A 122 3.56 -13.13 -13.01
N ILE A 123 3.19 -14.25 -12.40
CA ILE A 123 3.07 -15.53 -13.06
C ILE A 123 1.72 -16.19 -12.72
N LYS A 124 0.79 -16.23 -13.69
CA LYS A 124 -0.56 -16.79 -13.49
C LYS A 124 -0.83 -17.98 -14.41
N GLN A 125 -0.97 -19.17 -13.82
CA GLN A 125 -1.45 -20.34 -14.56
C GLN A 125 -2.98 -20.31 -14.69
N THR A 126 -3.49 -20.36 -15.91
CA THR A 126 -4.93 -20.50 -16.17
C THR A 126 -5.27 -21.92 -16.61
N SER A 127 -6.57 -22.20 -16.82
CA SER A 127 -7.01 -23.45 -17.47
C SER A 127 -6.60 -23.54 -18.94
N GLY A 128 -6.21 -22.42 -19.56
CA GLY A 128 -5.65 -22.35 -20.91
C GLY A 128 -4.17 -21.96 -20.85
N PRO A 129 -3.79 -20.77 -21.33
CA PRO A 129 -2.40 -20.33 -21.36
C PRO A 129 -1.87 -19.98 -19.97
N THR A 130 -0.55 -19.98 -19.86
CA THR A 130 0.16 -19.27 -18.81
C THR A 130 0.19 -17.78 -19.13
N ILE A 131 -0.21 -16.92 -18.21
CA ILE A 131 -0.12 -15.47 -18.34
C ILE A 131 1.06 -14.97 -17.50
N PHE A 132 1.98 -14.27 -18.14
CA PHE A 132 3.07 -13.55 -17.51
C PHE A 132 2.75 -12.06 -17.54
N THR A 133 2.84 -11.39 -16.40
CA THR A 133 2.85 -9.92 -16.36
C THR A 133 4.30 -9.47 -16.40
N LEU A 134 4.63 -8.70 -17.43
CA LEU A 134 5.96 -8.22 -17.72
C LEU A 134 6.03 -6.72 -17.41
N VAL A 135 7.17 -6.27 -16.90
CA VAL A 135 7.47 -4.86 -16.64
C VAL A 135 8.79 -4.50 -17.32
N ASP A 136 8.83 -3.36 -17.99
CA ASP A 136 10.05 -2.83 -18.61
C ASP A 136 10.24 -1.34 -18.28
N ALA A 137 11.20 -0.70 -18.95
CA ALA A 137 11.50 0.71 -18.75
C ALA A 137 10.34 1.66 -19.07
N THR A 138 9.36 1.22 -19.86
CA THR A 138 8.31 2.04 -20.46
C THR A 138 6.91 1.72 -19.95
N GLY A 139 6.67 0.54 -19.37
CA GLY A 139 5.37 0.19 -18.79
C GLY A 139 5.26 -1.25 -18.32
N SER A 140 4.02 -1.72 -18.19
CA SER A 140 3.68 -3.10 -17.87
C SER A 140 2.74 -3.69 -18.92
N GLY A 141 2.73 -5.02 -19.06
CA GLY A 141 1.86 -5.69 -20.04
C GLY A 141 1.78 -7.20 -19.85
N ASN A 142 0.71 -7.81 -20.37
CA ASN A 142 0.47 -9.24 -20.26
C ASN A 142 0.98 -10.01 -21.48
N ALA A 143 1.69 -11.10 -21.24
CA ALA A 143 2.17 -12.03 -22.24
C ALA A 143 1.56 -13.43 -22.00
N ALA A 144 0.76 -13.91 -22.94
CA ALA A 144 0.14 -15.23 -22.90
C ALA A 144 0.98 -16.24 -23.65
N ALA A 145 1.43 -17.28 -22.96
CA ALA A 145 2.14 -18.41 -23.54
C ALA A 145 1.25 -19.67 -23.46
N PHE A 146 1.01 -20.30 -24.61
CA PHE A 146 0.23 -21.52 -24.69
C PHE A 146 1.10 -22.68 -25.18
N VAL A 147 1.12 -23.77 -24.41
CA VAL A 147 1.73 -25.05 -24.81
C VAL A 147 0.62 -26.08 -24.92
N GLU A 148 -0.01 -26.41 -23.79
CA GLU A 148 -1.17 -27.29 -23.69
C GLU A 148 -2.11 -26.78 -22.58
N ALA A 149 -3.38 -27.19 -22.60
CA ALA A 149 -4.36 -26.73 -21.62
C ALA A 149 -3.97 -27.14 -20.19
N GLY A 150 -3.79 -26.15 -19.31
CA GLY A 150 -3.44 -26.36 -17.91
C GLY A 150 -1.97 -26.70 -17.65
N VAL A 151 -1.12 -26.74 -18.69
CA VAL A 151 0.32 -26.95 -18.57
C VAL A 151 1.04 -25.61 -18.46
N ARG A 152 2.00 -25.53 -17.53
CA ARG A 152 2.89 -24.39 -17.33
C ARG A 152 3.80 -24.20 -18.54
N ALA A 153 3.65 -23.11 -19.28
CA ALA A 153 4.62 -22.69 -20.28
C ALA A 153 5.86 -22.09 -19.60
N TYR A 154 7.05 -22.36 -20.14
CA TYR A 154 8.35 -21.87 -19.65
C TYR A 154 8.53 -22.06 -18.13
N PRO A 155 8.51 -23.32 -17.61
CA PRO A 155 8.65 -23.60 -16.20
C PRO A 155 9.99 -23.17 -15.60
N GLU A 156 11.00 -22.91 -16.42
CA GLU A 156 12.31 -22.37 -16.03
C GLU A 156 12.31 -20.86 -15.77
N VAL A 157 11.25 -20.14 -16.18
CA VAL A 157 11.10 -18.69 -15.95
C VAL A 157 10.38 -18.46 -14.62
N GLU A 158 11.09 -17.81 -13.70
CA GLU A 158 10.64 -17.51 -12.35
C GLU A 158 10.30 -16.02 -12.18
N LEU A 159 9.66 -15.72 -11.04
CA LEU A 159 9.33 -14.33 -10.68
C LEU A 159 10.61 -13.51 -10.45
N GLY A 160 10.68 -12.32 -11.05
CA GLY A 160 11.85 -11.45 -10.98
C GLY A 160 12.90 -11.69 -12.08
N ASP A 161 12.76 -12.75 -12.88
CA ASP A 161 13.69 -12.99 -13.98
C ASP A 161 13.63 -11.89 -15.04
N SER A 162 14.80 -11.51 -15.55
CA SER A 162 14.89 -10.73 -16.79
C SER A 162 14.72 -11.69 -17.97
N VAL A 163 13.73 -11.43 -18.82
CA VAL A 163 13.37 -12.31 -19.94
C VAL A 163 13.49 -11.60 -21.27
N PHE A 164 13.84 -12.38 -22.30
CA PHE A 164 13.69 -11.99 -23.68
C PHE A 164 12.45 -12.67 -24.27
N VAL A 165 11.53 -11.86 -24.81
CA VAL A 165 10.23 -12.34 -25.28
C VAL A 165 10.05 -12.01 -26.75
N VAL A 166 9.46 -12.96 -27.47
CA VAL A 166 9.07 -12.83 -28.87
C VAL A 166 7.60 -13.21 -28.96
N GLY A 167 6.81 -12.40 -29.64
CA GLY A 167 5.39 -12.69 -29.77
C GLY A 167 4.66 -11.67 -30.63
N GLU A 168 3.41 -11.98 -30.94
CA GLU A 168 2.52 -11.11 -31.70
C GLU A 168 1.68 -10.27 -30.73
N VAL A 169 1.59 -8.96 -30.97
CA VAL A 169 0.72 -8.09 -30.16
C VAL A 169 -0.72 -8.22 -30.63
N MET A 170 -1.59 -8.66 -29.73
CA MET A 170 -3.01 -8.88 -29.98
C MET A 170 -3.86 -8.06 -29.02
N ARG A 171 -5.12 -7.83 -29.40
CA ARG A 171 -6.12 -7.23 -28.51
C ARG A 171 -7.17 -8.28 -28.16
N ARG A 172 -7.21 -8.71 -26.89
CA ARG A 172 -8.23 -9.63 -26.35
C ARG A 172 -9.08 -8.91 -25.31
N GLN A 173 -10.41 -9.00 -25.43
CA GLN A 173 -11.34 -8.36 -24.48
C GLN A 173 -11.02 -6.88 -24.22
N ASN A 174 -10.60 -6.17 -25.27
CA ASN A 174 -10.16 -4.77 -25.24
C ASN A 174 -8.85 -4.49 -24.47
N GLN A 175 -8.14 -5.52 -24.00
CA GLN A 175 -6.79 -5.42 -23.42
C GLN A 175 -5.71 -5.79 -24.43
N LEU A 176 -4.55 -5.15 -24.34
CA LEU A 176 -3.36 -5.53 -25.09
C LEU A 176 -2.72 -6.77 -24.46
N GLN A 177 -2.33 -7.72 -25.30
CA GLN A 177 -1.67 -8.94 -24.87
C GLN A 177 -0.66 -9.39 -25.92
N ILE A 178 0.50 -9.88 -25.48
CA ILE A 178 1.48 -10.51 -26.36
C ILE A 178 1.18 -12.01 -26.40
N GLU A 179 0.88 -12.57 -27.56
CA GLU A 179 0.82 -14.02 -27.75
C GLU A 179 2.25 -14.52 -27.97
N VAL A 180 2.81 -15.16 -26.95
CA VAL A 180 4.23 -15.53 -26.87
C VAL A 180 4.52 -16.68 -27.83
N SER A 181 5.41 -16.44 -28.77
CA SER A 181 5.97 -17.47 -29.66
C SER A 181 7.26 -18.07 -29.10
N ALA A 182 8.06 -17.26 -28.40
CA ALA A 182 9.27 -17.71 -27.71
C ALA A 182 9.57 -16.82 -26.49
N MET A 183 10.04 -17.42 -25.40
CA MET A 183 10.51 -16.73 -24.19
C MET A 183 11.74 -17.43 -23.66
N GLU A 184 12.70 -16.65 -23.15
CA GLU A 184 13.94 -17.17 -22.58
C GLU A 184 14.36 -16.29 -21.40
N ALA A 185 14.73 -16.91 -20.27
CA ALA A 185 15.35 -16.20 -19.15
C ALA A 185 16.78 -15.78 -19.52
N LEU A 186 17.06 -14.50 -19.40
CA LEU A 186 18.40 -13.95 -19.61
C LEU A 186 19.32 -14.39 -18.46
N THR A 187 20.59 -14.60 -18.78
CA THR A 187 21.62 -14.96 -17.78
C THR A 187 22.88 -14.10 -17.95
N GLY A 188 23.72 -14.06 -16.92
CA GLY A 188 25.00 -13.37 -16.96
C GLY A 188 24.89 -11.86 -17.21
N GLU A 189 25.78 -11.33 -18.06
CA GLU A 189 25.87 -9.89 -18.34
C GLU A 189 24.61 -9.32 -19.02
N ASP A 190 23.91 -10.12 -19.84
CA ASP A 190 22.69 -9.67 -20.50
C ASP A 190 21.54 -9.48 -19.52
N ALA A 191 21.39 -10.40 -18.55
CA ALA A 191 20.41 -10.26 -17.47
C ALA A 191 20.69 -8.99 -16.65
N GLN A 192 21.95 -8.78 -16.23
CA GLN A 192 22.33 -7.63 -15.44
C GLN A 192 22.10 -6.32 -16.21
N ARG A 193 22.46 -6.27 -17.49
CA ARG A 193 22.23 -5.09 -18.35
C ARG A 193 20.76 -4.74 -18.46
N VAL A 194 19.89 -5.73 -18.67
CA VAL A 194 18.45 -5.51 -18.77
C VAL A 194 17.86 -5.09 -17.43
N HIS A 195 18.24 -5.78 -16.36
CA HIS A 195 17.85 -5.46 -14.99
C HIS A 195 18.23 -4.01 -14.63
N ASP A 196 19.51 -3.62 -14.74
CA ASP A 196 20.00 -2.28 -14.39
C ASP A 196 19.28 -1.18 -15.19
N ARG A 197 19.01 -1.43 -16.47
CA ARG A 197 18.29 -0.50 -17.34
C ARG A 197 16.84 -0.32 -16.86
N ILE A 198 16.14 -1.41 -16.56
CA ILE A 198 14.75 -1.39 -16.09
C ILE A 198 14.69 -0.73 -14.70
N GLU A 199 15.57 -1.12 -13.78
CA GLU A 199 15.67 -0.56 -12.43
C GLU A 199 15.87 0.96 -12.43
N ALA A 200 16.83 1.45 -13.23
CA ALA A 200 17.09 2.88 -13.36
C ALA A 200 15.90 3.64 -13.98
N ALA A 201 15.23 3.05 -14.97
CA ALA A 201 14.06 3.65 -15.59
C ALA A 201 12.86 3.71 -14.62
N LEU A 202 12.61 2.62 -13.88
CA LEU A 202 11.56 2.56 -12.88
C LEU A 202 11.84 3.54 -11.72
N ASP A 203 13.09 3.71 -11.30
CA ASP A 203 13.45 4.68 -10.24
C ASP A 203 13.17 6.11 -10.71
N ALA A 204 13.60 6.45 -11.94
CA ALA A 204 13.35 7.75 -12.53
C ALA A 204 11.85 8.03 -12.73
N ARG A 205 11.07 7.05 -13.22
CA ARG A 205 9.61 7.19 -13.40
C ARG A 205 8.86 7.29 -12.07
N SER A 206 9.38 6.63 -11.03
CA SER A 206 8.78 6.68 -9.69
C SER A 206 8.90 8.05 -9.03
N GLU A 207 9.82 8.91 -9.48
CA GLU A 207 10.00 10.25 -8.91
C GLU A 207 8.70 11.08 -9.08
N PRO A 208 8.13 11.62 -7.98
CA PRO A 208 6.96 12.49 -8.03
C PRO A 208 7.26 13.82 -8.73
N GLU A 209 6.27 14.35 -9.44
CA GLU A 209 6.34 15.71 -9.97
C GLU A 209 6.47 16.76 -8.84
N GLU A 210 7.11 17.88 -9.14
CA GLU A 210 7.16 19.03 -8.23
C GLU A 210 5.91 19.89 -8.43
N ILE A 211 5.00 19.82 -7.46
CA ILE A 211 3.74 20.59 -7.44
C ILE A 211 3.67 21.44 -6.16
N PRO A 212 3.04 22.63 -6.21
CA PRO A 212 2.79 23.41 -5.00
C PRO A 212 1.80 22.68 -4.07
N LEU A 213 1.89 22.93 -2.76
CA LEU A 213 0.88 22.49 -1.79
C LEU A 213 -0.48 23.15 -2.13
N LEU A 214 -1.58 22.55 -1.68
CA LEU A 214 -2.92 23.14 -1.84
C LEU A 214 -3.07 24.44 -1.05
N ILE A 215 -2.39 24.52 0.10
CA ILE A 215 -2.36 25.68 0.98
C ILE A 215 -0.92 26.03 1.33
N GLU A 216 -0.70 27.25 1.79
CA GLU A 216 0.56 27.59 2.47
C GLU A 216 0.59 26.91 3.85
N SER A 217 1.66 26.17 4.16
CA SER A 217 1.95 25.66 5.51
C SER A 217 3.45 25.42 5.65
N GLU A 218 4.07 26.00 6.68
CA GLU A 218 5.50 25.84 6.95
C GLU A 218 5.83 24.39 7.34
N ALA A 219 5.00 23.78 8.20
CA ALA A 219 5.17 22.41 8.63
C ALA A 219 5.06 21.42 7.46
N MET A 220 4.05 21.58 6.58
CA MET A 220 3.92 20.72 5.40
C MET A 220 5.08 20.89 4.40
N GLU A 221 5.62 22.11 4.26
CA GLU A 221 6.80 22.33 3.43
C GLU A 221 8.03 21.59 3.99
N GLN A 222 8.20 21.58 5.32
CA GLN A 222 9.26 20.79 5.97
C GLN A 222 9.03 19.28 5.85
N LEU A 223 7.76 18.82 5.82
CA LEU A 223 7.39 17.41 5.61
C LEU A 223 7.49 16.97 4.15
N ARG A 224 7.56 17.91 3.19
CA ARG A 224 7.57 17.63 1.75
C ARG A 224 8.60 16.58 1.34
N PRO A 225 9.85 16.58 1.83
CA PRO A 225 10.82 15.54 1.45
C PRO A 225 10.37 14.12 1.82
N GLU A 226 9.81 13.90 3.01
CA GLU A 226 9.29 12.59 3.41
C GLU A 226 7.99 12.25 2.67
N MET A 227 7.09 13.22 2.43
CA MET A 227 5.90 13.00 1.60
C MET A 227 6.27 12.58 0.16
N ARG A 228 7.31 13.18 -0.42
CA ARG A 228 7.85 12.78 -1.73
C ARG A 228 8.42 11.37 -1.70
N LYS A 229 9.13 11.00 -0.64
CA LYS A 229 9.66 9.64 -0.46
C LYS A 229 8.52 8.61 -0.37
N VAL A 230 7.46 8.90 0.38
CA VAL A 230 6.24 8.07 0.43
C VAL A 230 5.62 7.93 -0.95
N ALA A 231 5.36 9.06 -1.63
CA ALA A 231 4.76 9.05 -2.96
C ALA A 231 5.62 8.29 -3.98
N LYS A 232 6.95 8.46 -3.94
CA LYS A 232 7.90 7.71 -4.78
C LYS A 232 7.77 6.20 -4.56
N ARG A 233 7.71 5.74 -3.31
CA ARG A 233 7.58 4.32 -2.98
C ARG A 233 6.24 3.74 -3.45
N ILE A 234 5.15 4.46 -3.27
CA ILE A 234 3.83 4.03 -3.76
C ILE A 234 3.79 3.97 -5.28
N ARG A 235 4.30 5.00 -5.98
CA ARG A 235 4.43 5.01 -7.45
C ARG A 235 5.28 3.84 -7.95
N ARG A 236 6.40 3.57 -7.27
CA ARG A 236 7.29 2.44 -7.59
C ARG A 236 6.56 1.10 -7.47
N ALA A 237 5.79 0.88 -6.40
CA ALA A 237 4.99 -0.33 -6.23
C ALA A 237 3.98 -0.52 -7.38
N VAL A 238 3.32 0.56 -7.83
CA VAL A 238 2.42 0.51 -9.00
C VAL A 238 3.17 0.11 -10.27
N PHE A 239 4.31 0.75 -10.59
CA PHE A 239 5.06 0.46 -11.81
C PHE A 239 5.68 -0.94 -11.83
N GLU A 240 5.92 -1.53 -10.66
CA GLU A 240 6.39 -2.90 -10.52
C GLU A 240 5.28 -3.95 -10.46
N ALA A 241 4.00 -3.54 -10.55
CA ALA A 241 2.84 -4.37 -10.28
C ALA A 241 2.92 -5.10 -8.91
N GLN A 242 3.51 -4.43 -7.91
CA GLN A 242 3.50 -4.89 -6.52
C GLN A 242 2.15 -4.53 -5.88
N PRO A 243 1.43 -5.49 -5.26
CA PRO A 243 0.21 -5.17 -4.54
C PRO A 243 0.43 -4.16 -3.41
N ILE A 244 -0.59 -3.35 -3.11
CA ILE A 244 -0.59 -2.36 -2.04
C ILE A 244 -1.79 -2.64 -1.15
N ILE A 245 -1.53 -2.81 0.15
CA ILE A 245 -2.56 -2.87 1.18
C ILE A 245 -2.48 -1.57 1.97
N LEU A 246 -3.54 -0.78 1.89
CA LEU A 246 -3.69 0.46 2.63
C LEU A 246 -4.63 0.23 3.82
N ARG A 247 -4.09 0.33 5.04
CA ARG A 247 -4.84 0.33 6.28
C ARG A 247 -5.04 1.75 6.78
N HIS A 248 -6.21 2.00 7.36
CA HIS A 248 -6.50 3.30 7.95
C HIS A 248 -7.38 3.19 9.18
N HIS A 249 -7.28 4.14 10.11
CA HIS A 249 -8.24 4.22 11.21
C HIS A 249 -9.66 4.47 10.70
N ALA A 250 -10.65 3.89 11.39
CA ALA A 250 -12.03 3.77 10.93
C ALA A 250 -12.90 4.98 11.31
N ASP A 251 -12.43 6.19 11.04
CA ASP A 251 -13.12 7.46 11.26
C ASP A 251 -12.98 8.41 10.06
N ALA A 252 -13.61 9.58 10.15
CA ALA A 252 -13.61 10.56 9.06
C ALA A 252 -12.20 10.99 8.59
N ASP A 253 -11.20 11.11 9.48
CA ASP A 253 -9.84 11.52 9.12
C ASP A 253 -9.12 10.41 8.36
N GLY A 254 -9.03 9.22 8.97
CA GLY A 254 -8.40 8.05 8.35
C GLY A 254 -9.05 7.65 7.04
N ILE A 255 -10.39 7.69 6.94
CA ILE A 255 -11.12 7.41 5.69
C ILE A 255 -10.77 8.45 4.62
N SER A 256 -10.79 9.74 4.95
CA SER A 256 -10.47 10.81 3.99
C SER A 256 -9.04 10.68 3.47
N ALA A 257 -8.08 10.38 4.35
CA ALA A 257 -6.69 10.13 4.00
C ALA A 257 -6.54 8.95 3.04
N ALA A 258 -7.15 7.82 3.39
CA ALA A 258 -7.07 6.58 2.65
C ALA A 258 -7.74 6.66 1.27
N VAL A 259 -8.89 7.31 1.17
CA VAL A 259 -9.62 7.47 -0.09
C VAL A 259 -8.87 8.43 -1.02
N ALA A 260 -8.22 9.48 -0.50
CA ALA A 260 -7.36 10.33 -1.32
C ALA A 260 -6.27 9.52 -2.03
N VAL A 261 -5.52 8.71 -1.26
CA VAL A 261 -4.45 7.86 -1.79
C VAL A 261 -5.01 6.76 -2.71
N GLU A 262 -6.16 6.16 -2.37
CA GLU A 262 -6.86 5.21 -3.25
C GLU A 262 -7.15 5.84 -4.62
N GLN A 263 -7.69 7.07 -4.66
CA GLN A 263 -7.98 7.74 -5.93
C GLN A 263 -6.72 7.96 -6.76
N ALA A 264 -5.63 8.39 -6.12
CA ALA A 264 -4.36 8.62 -6.81
C ALA A 264 -3.75 7.31 -7.35
N VAL A 265 -3.70 6.26 -6.53
CA VAL A 265 -3.12 4.96 -6.92
C VAL A 265 -3.95 4.29 -8.01
N VAL A 266 -5.27 4.25 -7.88
CA VAL A 266 -6.15 3.67 -8.91
C VAL A 266 -6.06 4.46 -10.22
N SER A 267 -5.91 5.79 -10.15
CA SER A 267 -5.73 6.62 -11.35
C SER A 267 -4.38 6.35 -12.02
N LEU A 268 -3.30 6.20 -11.24
CA LEU A 268 -1.98 5.85 -11.78
C LEU A 268 -1.95 4.45 -12.40
N ILE A 269 -2.60 3.46 -11.78
CA ILE A 269 -2.71 2.10 -12.35
C ILE A 269 -3.41 2.15 -13.71
N LYS A 270 -4.50 2.94 -13.83
CA LYS A 270 -5.22 3.12 -15.10
C LYS A 270 -4.39 3.86 -16.15
N ASP A 271 -3.61 4.86 -15.74
CA ASP A 271 -2.72 5.61 -16.63
C ASP A 271 -1.63 4.71 -17.25
N GLU A 272 -1.18 3.68 -16.51
CA GLU A 272 -0.29 2.62 -17.01
C GLU A 272 -0.98 1.63 -17.99
N GLY A 273 -2.25 1.86 -18.34
CA GLY A 273 -3.01 1.04 -19.28
C GLY A 273 -3.62 -0.24 -18.69
N ASN A 274 -3.55 -0.40 -17.37
CA ASN A 274 -4.23 -1.50 -16.67
C ASN A 274 -5.73 -1.19 -16.50
N ASP A 275 -6.54 -2.24 -16.42
CA ASP A 275 -7.98 -2.10 -16.25
C ASP A 275 -8.40 -1.96 -14.77
N LEU A 276 -9.69 -1.67 -14.57
CA LEU A 276 -10.28 -1.54 -13.22
C LEU A 276 -10.13 -2.81 -12.39
N ASP A 277 -10.31 -3.98 -13.00
CA ASP A 277 -10.17 -5.26 -12.30
C ASP A 277 -8.74 -5.40 -11.77
N THR A 278 -7.73 -5.11 -12.59
CA THR A 278 -6.32 -5.10 -12.17
C THR A 278 -6.07 -4.11 -11.03
N ALA A 279 -6.66 -2.90 -11.10
CA ALA A 279 -6.57 -1.94 -10.01
C ALA A 279 -7.16 -2.47 -8.70
N TYR A 280 -8.28 -3.20 -8.75
CA TYR A 280 -8.89 -3.82 -7.58
C TYR A 280 -8.08 -4.99 -7.03
N TYR A 281 -7.34 -5.71 -7.89
CA TYR A 281 -6.44 -6.78 -7.45
C TYR A 281 -5.14 -6.24 -6.84
N LEU A 282 -4.60 -5.15 -7.38
CA LEU A 282 -3.32 -4.57 -6.93
C LEU A 282 -3.47 -3.58 -5.78
N PHE A 283 -4.67 -3.06 -5.51
CA PHE A 283 -4.89 -2.12 -4.43
C PHE A 283 -6.09 -2.50 -3.55
N LYS A 284 -5.80 -2.72 -2.26
CA LYS A 284 -6.80 -3.01 -1.24
C LYS A 284 -6.76 -1.98 -0.13
N ARG A 285 -7.86 -1.26 0.05
CA ARG A 285 -8.10 -0.45 1.25
C ARG A 285 -8.79 -1.32 2.31
N SER A 286 -8.43 -1.15 3.57
CA SER A 286 -9.08 -1.88 4.67
C SER A 286 -9.06 -1.04 5.96
N PRO A 287 -10.21 -0.84 6.64
CA PRO A 287 -10.23 -0.09 7.88
C PRO A 287 -9.63 -0.91 9.03
N SER A 288 -9.06 -0.20 10.00
CA SER A 288 -8.61 -0.68 11.31
C SER A 288 -9.50 -0.04 12.36
N LYS A 289 -10.13 -0.89 13.18
CA LYS A 289 -11.06 -0.42 14.22
C LYS A 289 -10.31 0.24 15.38
N ALA A 290 -9.15 -0.30 15.73
CA ALA A 290 -8.26 0.31 16.69
C ALA A 290 -7.41 1.40 16.00
N PRO A 291 -6.97 2.43 16.76
CA PRO A 291 -6.08 3.48 16.26
C PRO A 291 -4.61 3.00 16.17
N PHE A 292 -4.39 1.72 15.85
CA PHE A 292 -3.09 1.09 15.65
C PHE A 292 -3.25 -0.19 14.82
N TYR A 293 -2.17 -0.68 14.23
CA TYR A 293 -2.16 -1.86 13.38
C TYR A 293 -2.22 -3.14 14.22
N GLU A 294 -3.41 -3.74 14.34
CA GLU A 294 -3.62 -4.90 15.20
C GLU A 294 -2.98 -6.19 14.63
N ILE A 295 -2.64 -7.12 15.53
CA ILE A 295 -2.22 -8.48 15.14
C ILE A 295 -3.29 -9.17 14.27
N GLU A 296 -4.57 -8.95 14.56
CA GLU A 296 -5.66 -9.48 13.74
C GLU A 296 -5.60 -8.94 12.30
N ASP A 297 -5.28 -7.66 12.14
CA ASP A 297 -5.24 -7.00 10.84
C ASP A 297 -4.08 -7.53 9.98
N ILE A 298 -2.85 -7.53 10.49
CA ILE A 298 -1.70 -8.08 9.74
C ILE A 298 -1.85 -9.57 9.45
N THR A 299 -2.45 -10.33 10.37
CA THR A 299 -2.70 -11.77 10.15
C THR A 299 -3.65 -11.98 8.98
N ARG A 300 -4.71 -11.17 8.89
CA ARG A 300 -5.67 -11.21 7.78
C ARG A 300 -5.01 -10.75 6.47
N ASP A 301 -4.22 -9.69 6.52
CA ASP A 301 -3.53 -9.15 5.35
C ASP A 301 -2.54 -10.17 4.77
N LEU A 302 -1.76 -10.83 5.64
CA LEU A 302 -0.85 -11.91 5.27
C LEU A 302 -1.58 -13.15 4.72
N ASP A 303 -2.69 -13.57 5.34
CA ASP A 303 -3.44 -14.74 4.84
C ASP A 303 -3.90 -14.52 3.39
N PHE A 304 -4.39 -13.33 3.06
CA PHE A 304 -4.74 -12.98 1.67
C PHE A 304 -3.51 -12.90 0.78
N ALA A 305 -2.48 -12.14 1.19
CA ALA A 305 -1.28 -11.94 0.39
C ALA A 305 -0.54 -13.25 0.07
N LEU A 306 -0.43 -14.16 1.03
CA LEU A 306 0.22 -15.46 0.84
C LEU A 306 -0.59 -16.38 -0.08
N LYS A 307 -1.92 -16.36 0.02
CA LYS A 307 -2.80 -17.10 -0.91
C LYS A 307 -2.63 -16.59 -2.33
N ASP A 308 -2.57 -15.28 -2.52
CA ASP A 308 -2.43 -14.67 -3.84
C ASP A 308 -1.00 -14.85 -4.40
N ASN A 309 0.03 -14.82 -3.55
CA ASN A 309 1.39 -15.19 -3.92
C ASN A 309 1.45 -16.63 -4.45
N VAL A 310 0.92 -17.60 -3.71
CA VAL A 310 0.95 -19.02 -4.12
C VAL A 310 0.07 -19.27 -5.35
N ARG A 311 -1.11 -18.65 -5.42
CA ARG A 311 -2.10 -18.94 -6.47
C ARG A 311 -1.82 -18.19 -7.77
N PHE A 312 -1.35 -16.95 -7.67
CA PHE A 312 -1.23 -16.04 -8.79
C PHE A 312 0.20 -15.52 -8.99
N GLY A 313 1.17 -16.00 -8.20
CA GLY A 313 2.57 -15.59 -8.32
C GLY A 313 2.75 -14.09 -8.13
N GLN A 314 1.95 -13.44 -7.27
CA GLN A 314 2.09 -12.01 -7.00
C GLN A 314 3.24 -11.74 -6.03
N LYS A 315 3.90 -10.60 -6.18
CA LYS A 315 4.79 -10.08 -5.13
C LYS A 315 4.01 -9.89 -3.82
N LEU A 316 4.71 -10.01 -2.69
CA LEU A 316 4.14 -9.62 -1.40
C LEU A 316 3.92 -8.10 -1.34
N PRO A 317 2.87 -7.64 -0.62
CA PRO A 317 2.40 -6.28 -0.72
C PRO A 317 3.31 -5.25 -0.04
N LEU A 318 3.24 -4.01 -0.52
CA LEU A 318 3.57 -2.83 0.26
C LEU A 318 2.42 -2.53 1.22
N ILE A 319 2.72 -2.39 2.51
CA ILE A 319 1.74 -1.96 3.52
C ILE A 319 1.83 -0.45 3.69
N VAL A 320 0.69 0.25 3.62
CA VAL A 320 0.57 1.68 3.87
C VAL A 320 -0.40 1.88 5.03
N LEU A 321 0.08 2.44 6.13
CA LEU A 321 -0.70 2.76 7.32
C LEU A 321 -1.03 4.26 7.30
N MET A 322 -2.30 4.60 7.44
CA MET A 322 -2.78 5.99 7.45
C MET A 322 -3.61 6.26 8.69
N ASP A 323 -3.34 7.37 9.39
CA ASP A 323 -4.01 7.70 10.66
C ASP A 323 -3.83 6.62 11.75
N ASN A 324 -2.77 5.83 11.61
CA ASN A 324 -2.26 4.87 12.58
C ASN A 324 -0.82 4.49 12.20
N GLY A 325 -0.14 3.71 13.04
CA GLY A 325 1.19 3.20 12.73
C GLY A 325 2.34 3.90 13.45
N SER A 326 2.11 4.97 14.20
CA SER A 326 3.20 5.75 14.84
C SER A 326 3.57 5.31 16.26
N THR A 327 2.91 4.31 16.86
CA THR A 327 3.00 4.03 18.30
C THR A 327 3.62 2.66 18.61
N GLU A 328 4.06 2.44 19.85
CA GLU A 328 4.55 1.13 20.30
C GLU A 328 3.49 0.02 20.16
N GLU A 329 2.19 0.36 20.21
CA GLU A 329 1.08 -0.56 19.97
C GLU A 329 1.11 -1.21 18.57
N ASP A 330 1.74 -0.58 17.58
CA ASP A 330 1.86 -1.08 16.21
C ASP A 330 2.98 -2.13 16.04
N ILE A 331 3.99 -2.10 16.92
CA ILE A 331 5.22 -2.91 16.81
C ILE A 331 4.95 -4.41 16.71
N PRO A 332 4.01 -5.02 17.47
CA PRO A 332 3.71 -6.44 17.33
C PRO A 332 3.33 -6.82 15.89
N ALA A 333 2.52 -6.02 15.20
CA ALA A 333 2.14 -6.27 13.83
C ALA A 333 3.31 -6.02 12.86
N MET A 334 4.08 -4.95 13.08
CA MET A 334 5.27 -4.65 12.28
C MET A 334 6.35 -5.73 12.37
N LYS A 335 6.51 -6.37 13.54
CA LYS A 335 7.40 -7.52 13.71
C LYS A 335 6.98 -8.70 12.85
N VAL A 336 5.68 -8.96 12.74
CA VAL A 336 5.14 -10.00 11.87
C VAL A 336 5.41 -9.65 10.40
N ALA A 337 5.14 -8.41 9.99
CA ALA A 337 5.44 -7.92 8.63
C ALA A 337 6.92 -8.09 8.25
N ARG A 338 7.84 -7.76 9.17
CA ARG A 338 9.30 -7.93 8.98
C ARG A 338 9.72 -9.39 8.77
N VAL A 339 9.04 -10.37 9.36
CA VAL A 339 9.36 -11.81 9.14
C VAL A 339 9.16 -12.21 7.67
N TYR A 340 8.27 -11.53 6.96
CA TYR A 340 7.95 -11.77 5.55
C TYR A 340 8.55 -10.70 4.62
N ASP A 341 9.48 -9.88 5.13
CA ASP A 341 10.10 -8.78 4.39
C ASP A 341 9.09 -7.80 3.76
N LEU A 342 7.93 -7.60 4.39
CA LEU A 342 6.93 -6.64 3.93
C LEU A 342 7.40 -5.20 4.23
N PRO A 343 7.54 -4.32 3.23
CA PRO A 343 7.80 -2.91 3.48
C PRO A 343 6.55 -2.23 4.04
N ILE A 344 6.75 -1.37 5.05
CA ILE A 344 5.68 -0.60 5.70
C ILE A 344 5.96 0.89 5.57
N ILE A 345 4.96 1.66 5.14
CA ILE A 345 4.93 3.12 5.14
C ILE A 345 3.90 3.60 6.16
N VAL A 346 4.20 4.68 6.87
CA VAL A 346 3.29 5.34 7.81
C VAL A 346 3.06 6.80 7.39
N VAL A 347 1.79 7.22 7.35
CA VAL A 347 1.35 8.62 7.21
C VAL A 347 0.34 8.89 8.31
N ASP A 348 0.78 9.52 9.38
CA ASP A 348 0.01 9.59 10.63
C ASP A 348 0.34 10.89 11.36
N HIS A 349 -0.51 11.26 12.31
CA HIS A 349 -0.43 12.48 13.08
C HIS A 349 -0.51 12.26 14.60
N HIS A 350 -0.64 11.01 15.05
CA HIS A 350 -0.47 10.64 16.46
C HIS A 350 0.98 10.86 16.92
N HIS A 351 1.19 11.09 18.22
CA HIS A 351 2.54 11.30 18.75
C HIS A 351 3.41 10.06 18.51
N PRO A 352 4.54 10.17 17.77
CA PRO A 352 5.31 9.00 17.40
C PRO A 352 6.21 8.49 18.53
N ASP A 353 6.31 7.17 18.65
CA ASP A 353 7.34 6.51 19.45
C ASP A 353 8.57 6.22 18.59
N ALA A 354 9.74 6.69 19.02
CA ALA A 354 10.97 6.66 18.21
C ALA A 354 11.39 5.26 17.71
N ILE A 355 10.96 4.20 18.40
CA ILE A 355 11.25 2.81 18.02
C ILE A 355 10.50 2.37 16.74
N VAL A 356 9.43 3.06 16.35
CA VAL A 356 8.66 2.75 15.14
C VAL A 356 9.48 2.95 13.88
N ASP A 357 10.34 3.97 13.84
CA ASP A 357 11.17 4.30 12.67
C ASP A 357 12.12 3.15 12.27
N ASP A 358 12.45 2.25 13.19
CA ASP A 358 13.24 1.06 12.87
C ASP A 358 12.48 0.07 11.97
N TYR A 359 11.15 0.09 11.97
CA TYR A 359 10.28 -0.90 11.32
C TYR A 359 9.67 -0.43 9.99
N VAL A 360 9.79 0.85 9.66
CA VAL A 360 9.11 1.45 8.51
C VAL A 360 10.13 1.99 7.50
N VAL A 361 9.77 1.99 6.22
CA VAL A 361 10.66 2.49 5.14
C VAL A 361 10.51 4.00 4.93
N ALA A 362 9.39 4.57 5.34
CA ALA A 362 9.09 6.01 5.33
C ALA A 362 8.01 6.32 6.36
N HIS A 363 8.13 7.47 7.02
CA HIS A 363 7.24 7.89 8.09
C HIS A 363 7.00 9.40 7.99
N VAL A 364 5.80 9.77 7.54
CA VAL A 364 5.35 11.17 7.50
C VAL A 364 4.54 11.43 8.76
N ASN A 365 5.06 12.31 9.62
CA ASN A 365 4.40 12.67 10.86
C ASN A 365 4.76 14.13 11.26
N PRO A 366 3.80 15.01 11.56
CA PRO A 366 4.04 16.42 11.91
C PRO A 366 5.00 16.62 13.10
N TYR A 367 5.00 15.70 14.06
CA TYR A 367 5.89 15.77 15.22
C TYR A 367 7.38 15.70 14.83
N HIS A 368 7.73 15.09 13.69
CA HIS A 368 9.12 15.04 13.20
C HIS A 368 9.68 16.41 12.79
N VAL A 369 8.81 17.39 12.53
CA VAL A 369 9.18 18.77 12.17
C VAL A 369 8.82 19.78 13.26
N GLY A 370 8.45 19.31 14.46
CA GLY A 370 8.08 20.16 15.59
C GLY A 370 6.69 20.79 15.49
N ALA A 371 5.85 20.32 14.55
CA ALA A 371 4.42 20.59 14.55
C ALA A 371 3.69 19.60 15.46
N ASP A 372 2.36 19.67 15.51
CA ASP A 372 1.52 18.81 16.34
C ASP A 372 0.45 18.08 15.51
N PHE A 373 -0.38 17.32 16.23
CA PHE A 373 -1.48 16.53 15.69
C PHE A 373 -2.56 17.36 14.97
N GLY A 374 -2.57 18.70 15.08
CA GLY A 374 -3.55 19.53 14.40
C GLY A 374 -3.46 19.43 12.87
N ILE A 375 -2.31 19.03 12.33
CA ILE A 375 -2.20 18.62 10.92
C ILE A 375 -2.61 17.16 10.81
N THR A 376 -3.86 16.92 10.42
CA THR A 376 -4.48 15.59 10.46
C THR A 376 -3.98 14.68 9.33
N ALA A 377 -4.22 13.37 9.46
CA ALA A 377 -3.79 12.40 8.47
C ALA A 377 -4.48 12.61 7.10
N GLY A 378 -5.72 13.08 7.07
CA GLY A 378 -6.43 13.43 5.85
C GLY A 378 -5.84 14.63 5.10
N MET A 379 -5.24 15.58 5.82
CA MET A 379 -4.49 16.68 5.20
C MET A 379 -3.20 16.14 4.55
N LEU A 380 -2.42 15.35 5.29
CA LEU A 380 -1.17 14.74 4.80
C LEU A 380 -1.43 13.77 3.64
N GLY A 381 -2.45 12.93 3.77
CA GLY A 381 -2.86 11.93 2.78
C GLY A 381 -3.26 12.56 1.46
N THR A 382 -3.89 13.73 1.50
CA THR A 382 -4.25 14.49 0.30
C THR A 382 -3.01 15.01 -0.43
N GLU A 383 -2.04 15.59 0.28
CA GLU A 383 -0.80 16.07 -0.35
C GLU A 383 0.04 14.92 -0.90
N VAL A 384 0.11 13.78 -0.18
CA VAL A 384 0.74 12.55 -0.68
C VAL A 384 0.03 12.04 -1.94
N ALA A 385 -1.31 12.01 -1.96
CA ALA A 385 -2.10 11.59 -3.12
C ALA A 385 -1.82 12.46 -4.35
N ARG A 386 -1.71 13.78 -4.17
CA ARG A 386 -1.36 14.71 -5.26
C ARG A 386 0.05 14.48 -5.80
N LEU A 387 1.01 14.10 -4.95
CA LEU A 387 2.35 13.71 -5.38
C LEU A 387 2.36 12.36 -6.10
N ILE A 388 1.49 11.42 -5.72
CA ILE A 388 1.33 10.14 -6.42
C ILE A 388 0.76 10.35 -7.82
N PHE A 389 -0.31 11.13 -7.95
CA PHE A 389 -0.95 11.41 -9.23
C PHE A 389 -1.62 12.81 -9.22
N PRO A 390 -0.98 13.85 -9.78
CA PRO A 390 -1.50 15.23 -9.71
C PRO A 390 -2.91 15.41 -10.27
N GLY A 391 -3.30 14.58 -11.24
CA GLY A 391 -4.61 14.65 -11.91
C GLY A 391 -5.83 14.35 -11.02
N VAL A 392 -5.65 13.87 -9.78
CA VAL A 392 -6.77 13.74 -8.82
C VAL A 392 -7.05 15.02 -8.01
N SER A 393 -6.17 16.03 -8.07
CA SER A 393 -6.20 17.20 -7.15
C SER A 393 -7.60 17.81 -6.98
N ASP A 394 -8.30 18.10 -8.08
CA ASP A 394 -9.62 18.74 -8.04
C ASP A 394 -10.69 17.85 -7.38
N ARG A 395 -10.59 16.53 -7.53
CA ARG A 395 -11.56 15.54 -7.00
C ARG A 395 -11.43 15.34 -5.49
N ILE A 396 -10.26 15.62 -4.92
CA ILE A 396 -9.95 15.36 -3.50
C ILE A 396 -9.72 16.65 -2.70
N ARG A 397 -9.88 17.83 -3.31
CA ARG A 397 -9.50 19.12 -2.72
C ARG A 397 -10.23 19.47 -1.42
N HIS A 398 -11.43 18.94 -1.20
CA HIS A 398 -12.24 19.16 0.01
C HIS A 398 -11.96 18.14 1.13
N PHE A 399 -11.24 17.05 0.87
CA PHE A 399 -10.98 16.01 1.86
C PHE A 399 -10.21 16.52 3.08
N PRO A 400 -9.16 17.37 2.95
CA PRO A 400 -8.46 17.95 4.11
C PRO A 400 -9.39 18.75 5.04
N ALA A 401 -10.40 19.42 4.48
CA ALA A 401 -11.36 20.17 5.27
C ALA A 401 -12.31 19.25 6.05
N VAL A 402 -12.81 18.18 5.41
CA VAL A 402 -13.65 17.14 6.06
C VAL A 402 -12.87 16.45 7.17
N ALA A 403 -11.64 16.03 6.89
CA ALA A 403 -10.70 15.46 7.84
C ALA A 403 -10.47 16.40 9.05
N GLY A 404 -10.07 17.65 8.78
CA GLY A 404 -9.79 18.64 9.81
C GLY A 404 -10.98 18.96 10.72
N VAL A 405 -12.22 18.98 10.20
CA VAL A 405 -13.41 19.17 11.06
C VAL A 405 -13.82 17.90 11.78
N GLY A 406 -13.68 16.73 11.15
CA GLY A 406 -13.98 15.42 11.76
C GLY A 406 -13.10 15.18 12.98
N ASP A 407 -11.82 15.51 12.85
CA ASP A 407 -10.83 15.35 13.91
C ASP A 407 -10.71 16.59 14.83
N ARG A 408 -11.56 17.59 14.60
CA ARG A 408 -11.67 18.82 15.41
C ARG A 408 -10.34 19.57 15.55
N SER A 409 -9.55 19.59 14.47
CA SER A 409 -8.27 20.29 14.43
C SER A 409 -8.41 21.78 14.75
N GLU A 410 -7.53 22.28 15.61
CA GLU A 410 -7.41 23.71 15.91
C GLU A 410 -6.26 24.38 15.14
N ALA A 411 -5.57 23.64 14.26
CA ALA A 411 -4.45 24.16 13.49
C ALA A 411 -4.90 25.22 12.45
N PRO A 412 -4.07 26.24 12.18
CA PRO A 412 -4.36 27.25 11.15
C PRO A 412 -4.64 26.66 9.77
N GLU A 413 -4.04 25.53 9.44
CA GLU A 413 -4.23 24.78 8.20
C GLU A 413 -5.70 24.42 7.96
N ARG A 414 -6.45 24.05 9.00
CA ARG A 414 -7.87 23.70 8.88
C ARG A 414 -8.67 24.83 8.23
N GLN A 415 -8.48 26.06 8.71
CA GLN A 415 -9.18 27.22 8.16
C GLN A 415 -8.78 27.50 6.71
N ARG A 416 -7.49 27.36 6.38
CA ARG A 416 -7.01 27.56 5.00
C ARG A 416 -7.63 26.55 4.02
N TYR A 417 -7.79 25.30 4.45
CA TYR A 417 -8.49 24.30 3.64
C TYR A 417 -9.99 24.59 3.50
N LEU A 418 -10.66 25.05 4.57
CA LEU A 418 -12.05 25.50 4.49
C LEU A 418 -12.22 26.68 3.53
N ASP A 419 -11.32 27.67 3.59
CA ASP A 419 -11.34 28.83 2.70
C ASP A 419 -11.13 28.44 1.21
N LEU A 420 -10.31 27.42 0.94
CA LEU A 420 -10.03 26.91 -0.41
C LEU A 420 -11.27 26.35 -1.12
N ILE A 421 -12.24 25.84 -0.36
CA ILE A 421 -13.42 25.10 -0.83
C ILE A 421 -14.75 25.77 -0.46
N ALA A 422 -14.69 26.98 0.11
CA ALA A 422 -15.84 27.72 0.62
C ALA A 422 -16.91 28.05 -0.45
N ASP A 423 -16.57 27.97 -1.73
CA ASP A 423 -17.48 28.14 -2.85
C ASP A 423 -18.41 26.93 -3.06
N GLU A 424 -18.02 25.75 -2.61
CA GLU A 424 -18.74 24.48 -2.83
C GLU A 424 -19.18 23.78 -1.54
N TYR A 425 -18.42 23.95 -0.46
CA TYR A 425 -18.66 23.30 0.83
C TYR A 425 -18.47 24.30 1.95
N THR A 426 -19.49 24.44 2.80
CA THR A 426 -19.37 25.18 4.05
C THR A 426 -18.78 24.29 5.13
N GLU A 427 -18.30 24.87 6.23
CA GLU A 427 -17.81 24.10 7.38
C GLU A 427 -18.87 23.12 7.93
N ASP A 428 -20.15 23.53 7.95
CA ASP A 428 -21.24 22.67 8.40
C ASP A 428 -21.44 21.47 7.46
N VAL A 429 -21.35 21.67 6.14
CA VAL A 429 -21.38 20.56 5.19
C VAL A 429 -20.20 19.61 5.40
N CYS A 430 -18.99 20.13 5.67
CA CYS A 430 -17.85 19.28 5.99
C CYS A 430 -18.09 18.45 7.28
N LYS A 431 -18.71 19.04 8.31
CA LYS A 431 -19.07 18.33 9.55
C LYS A 431 -20.12 17.25 9.31
N ASP A 432 -21.10 17.53 8.46
CA ASP A 432 -22.14 16.58 8.06
C ASP A 432 -21.52 15.38 7.30
N ILE A 433 -20.60 15.64 6.37
CA ILE A 433 -19.85 14.58 5.67
C ILE A 433 -19.05 13.75 6.67
N ALA A 434 -18.30 14.37 7.59
CA ALA A 434 -17.52 13.65 8.59
C ALA A 434 -18.39 12.77 9.50
N LEU A 435 -19.53 13.29 9.97
CA LEU A 435 -20.48 12.53 10.79
C LEU A 435 -21.10 11.36 10.00
N ALA A 436 -21.43 11.58 8.72
CA ALA A 436 -21.93 10.52 7.84
C ALA A 436 -20.90 9.40 7.65
N LEU A 437 -19.62 9.74 7.47
CA LEU A 437 -18.53 8.77 7.37
C LEU A 437 -18.39 7.93 8.64
N ASP A 438 -18.35 8.57 9.81
CA ASP A 438 -18.27 7.87 11.10
C ASP A 438 -19.46 6.91 11.29
N TYR A 439 -20.66 7.37 10.94
CA TYR A 439 -21.89 6.60 11.09
C TYR A 439 -21.91 5.39 10.15
N GLU A 440 -21.60 5.60 8.86
CA GLU A 440 -21.57 4.52 7.88
C GLU A 440 -20.46 3.51 8.21
N GLN A 441 -19.26 3.97 8.57
CA GLN A 441 -18.14 3.11 8.91
C GLN A 441 -18.43 2.23 10.14
N PHE A 442 -19.17 2.75 11.12
CA PHE A 442 -19.61 1.95 12.28
C PHE A 442 -20.39 0.70 11.85
N TRP A 443 -21.25 0.81 10.84
CA TRP A 443 -22.06 -0.29 10.32
C TRP A 443 -21.32 -1.18 9.33
N LEU A 444 -20.38 -0.62 8.56
CA LEU A 444 -19.50 -1.37 7.66
C LEU A 444 -18.54 -2.30 8.43
N ARG A 445 -18.22 -1.96 9.69
CA ARG A 445 -17.31 -2.71 10.58
C ARG A 445 -15.93 -2.86 9.94
N PHE A 446 -15.62 -4.03 9.41
CA PHE A 446 -14.32 -4.35 8.78
C PHE A 446 -14.33 -4.12 7.26
N ASN A 447 -15.47 -3.75 6.68
CA ASN A 447 -15.60 -3.49 5.26
C ASN A 447 -15.17 -2.05 4.93
N ASP A 448 -14.55 -1.84 3.77
CA ASP A 448 -14.06 -0.54 3.32
C ASP A 448 -15.19 0.35 2.75
N GLY A 449 -16.35 -0.22 2.45
CA GLY A 449 -17.51 0.51 1.93
C GLY A 449 -17.22 1.25 0.63
N ARG A 450 -16.32 0.74 -0.20
CA ARG A 450 -15.68 1.50 -1.30
C ARG A 450 -16.61 2.43 -2.09
N GLU A 451 -17.72 1.93 -2.61
CA GLU A 451 -18.61 2.74 -3.45
C GLU A 451 -19.47 3.71 -2.64
N ILE A 452 -19.98 3.32 -1.47
CA ILE A 452 -20.79 4.22 -0.63
C ILE A 452 -19.95 5.35 -0.04
N VAL A 453 -18.70 5.07 0.33
CA VAL A 453 -17.75 6.09 0.82
C VAL A 453 -17.42 7.11 -0.28
N LYS A 454 -17.29 6.67 -1.54
CA LYS A 454 -17.11 7.58 -2.68
C LYS A 454 -18.31 8.49 -2.88
N ASP A 455 -19.52 8.00 -2.69
CA ASP A 455 -20.74 8.81 -2.76
C ASP A 455 -20.77 9.87 -1.64
N ILE A 456 -20.44 9.49 -0.41
CA ILE A 456 -20.37 10.41 0.75
C ILE A 456 -19.30 11.49 0.53
N LEU A 457 -18.14 11.12 0.01
CA LEU A 457 -17.03 12.04 -0.29
C LEU A 457 -17.16 12.73 -1.66
N ASN A 458 -18.20 12.46 -2.45
CA ASN A 458 -18.41 13.02 -3.79
C ASN A 458 -17.21 12.86 -4.75
N VAL A 459 -16.62 11.67 -4.76
CA VAL A 459 -15.47 11.32 -5.59
C VAL A 459 -15.78 11.35 -7.09
N ASP A 460 -17.04 11.04 -7.45
CA ASP A 460 -17.52 10.98 -8.84
C ASP A 460 -18.24 12.25 -9.30
N GLY A 461 -18.35 13.27 -8.44
CA GLY A 461 -18.94 14.58 -8.78
C GLY A 461 -20.47 14.60 -8.83
N GLU A 462 -21.14 13.57 -8.32
CA GLU A 462 -22.61 13.46 -8.25
C GLU A 462 -23.18 14.15 -7.00
N ARG A 463 -23.15 15.48 -6.95
CA ARG A 463 -23.54 16.27 -5.77
C ARG A 463 -24.98 16.01 -5.28
N ASP A 464 -25.92 15.82 -6.21
CA ASP A 464 -27.31 15.48 -5.87
C ASP A 464 -27.45 14.15 -5.13
N LEU A 465 -26.54 13.19 -5.40
CA LEU A 465 -26.49 11.91 -4.69
C LEU A 465 -25.84 12.09 -3.32
N GLN A 466 -24.70 12.79 -3.27
CA GLN A 466 -24.02 13.13 -2.01
C GLN A 466 -24.98 13.79 -1.03
N ASP A 467 -25.70 14.83 -1.45
CA ASP A 467 -26.60 15.56 -0.57
C ASP A 467 -27.71 14.63 -0.02
N LYS A 468 -28.25 13.71 -0.83
CA LYS A 468 -29.28 12.77 -0.37
C LYS A 468 -28.74 11.79 0.66
N ILE A 469 -27.57 11.21 0.39
CA ILE A 469 -27.00 10.17 1.27
C ILE A 469 -26.46 10.79 2.57
N VAL A 470 -25.75 11.91 2.50
CA VAL A 470 -25.23 12.61 3.67
C VAL A 470 -26.38 13.07 4.57
N ASN A 471 -27.42 13.69 4.03
CA ASN A 471 -28.58 14.12 4.83
C ASN A 471 -29.24 12.95 5.57
N LEU A 472 -29.44 11.81 4.90
CA LEU A 472 -30.03 10.62 5.52
C LEU A 472 -29.14 10.08 6.64
N LEU A 473 -27.84 9.92 6.38
CA LEU A 473 -26.91 9.37 7.37
C LEU A 473 -26.75 10.30 8.58
N VAL A 474 -26.75 11.61 8.37
CA VAL A 474 -26.69 12.62 9.44
C VAL A 474 -27.97 12.62 10.27
N GLU A 475 -29.15 12.51 9.66
CA GLU A 475 -30.43 12.39 10.38
C GLU A 475 -30.41 11.16 11.31
N GLU A 476 -30.03 9.99 10.77
CA GLU A 476 -29.95 8.74 11.52
C GLU A 476 -28.87 8.79 12.61
N ALA A 477 -27.69 9.35 12.30
CA ALA A 477 -26.60 9.51 13.26
C ALA A 477 -27.01 10.40 14.45
N ASN A 478 -27.64 11.54 14.19
CA ASN A 478 -28.12 12.44 15.22
C ASN A 478 -29.22 11.81 16.07
N ALA A 479 -30.18 11.11 15.45
CA ALA A 479 -31.21 10.39 16.18
C ALA A 479 -30.62 9.31 17.10
N ALA A 480 -29.61 8.57 16.62
CA ALA A 480 -28.89 7.58 17.40
C ALA A 480 -28.08 8.22 18.56
N ILE A 481 -27.41 9.35 18.30
CA ILE A 481 -26.70 10.13 19.34
C ILE A 481 -27.68 10.59 20.41
N GLU A 482 -28.80 11.22 20.06
CA GLU A 482 -29.76 11.71 21.05
C GLU A 482 -30.33 10.56 21.89
N ASN A 483 -30.73 9.44 21.27
CA ASN A 483 -31.21 8.26 21.99
C ASN A 483 -30.15 7.70 22.96
N GLN A 484 -28.88 7.66 22.55
CA GLN A 484 -27.78 7.25 23.43
C GLN A 484 -27.61 8.20 24.62
N MET A 485 -27.82 9.49 24.39
CA MET A 485 -27.59 10.54 25.39
C MET A 485 -28.72 10.62 26.39
N ASP A 486 -29.96 10.38 25.96
CA ASP A 486 -31.12 10.19 26.84
C ASP A 486 -30.90 9.02 27.83
N ALA A 487 -30.25 7.94 27.38
CA ALA A 487 -29.89 6.82 28.24
C ALA A 487 -28.70 7.13 29.17
N SER A 488 -27.69 7.83 28.64
CA SER A 488 -26.39 7.99 29.31
C SER A 488 -26.34 9.16 30.30
N MET A 489 -26.82 10.35 29.89
CA MET A 489 -26.68 11.60 30.66
C MET A 489 -27.24 11.53 32.09
N PRO A 490 -28.40 10.90 32.37
CA PRO A 490 -28.92 10.80 33.74
C PRO A 490 -28.03 10.01 34.71
N ASN A 491 -27.10 9.21 34.19
CA ASN A 491 -26.21 8.35 34.95
C ASN A 491 -24.78 8.91 35.06
N VAL A 492 -24.52 10.09 34.50
CA VAL A 492 -23.26 10.79 34.67
C VAL A 492 -23.16 11.31 36.10
N THR A 493 -22.06 10.98 36.77
CA THR A 493 -21.75 11.48 38.11
C THR A 493 -20.77 12.63 38.03
N GLU A 494 -20.95 13.64 38.89
CA GLU A 494 -20.12 14.85 38.96
C GLU A 494 -19.34 14.88 40.28
N GLU A 495 -18.06 15.24 40.19
CA GLU A 495 -17.16 15.46 41.32
C GLU A 495 -16.26 16.67 41.04
N MET A 496 -15.96 17.48 42.06
CA MET A 496 -14.96 18.55 41.96
C MET A 496 -13.61 18.03 42.45
N LEU A 497 -12.58 18.11 41.60
CA LEU A 497 -11.23 17.68 41.93
C LEU A 497 -10.46 18.71 42.77
N PRO A 498 -9.40 18.30 43.50
CA PRO A 498 -8.59 19.22 44.32
C PRO A 498 -7.96 20.39 43.57
N ASN A 499 -7.71 20.23 42.26
CA ASN A 499 -7.19 21.28 41.39
C ASN A 499 -8.28 22.22 40.83
N GLY A 500 -9.55 22.02 41.21
CA GLY A 500 -10.68 22.84 40.77
C GLY A 500 -11.31 22.42 39.44
N ALA A 501 -10.90 21.29 38.86
CA ALA A 501 -11.54 20.73 37.68
C ALA A 501 -12.83 19.97 38.01
N TYR A 502 -13.86 20.14 37.18
CA TYR A 502 -15.03 19.26 37.20
C TYR A 502 -14.66 17.92 36.58
N LEU A 503 -14.84 16.84 37.32
CA LEU A 503 -14.72 15.47 36.83
C LEU A 503 -16.11 14.86 36.69
N PHE A 504 -16.41 14.42 35.47
CA PHE A 504 -17.61 13.67 35.14
C PHE A 504 -17.27 12.22 34.87
N ARG A 505 -18.03 11.28 35.44
CA ARG A 505 -17.75 9.85 35.32
C ARG A 505 -19.00 9.09 34.90
N ILE A 506 -18.84 8.13 34.00
CA ILE A 506 -19.91 7.25 33.55
C ILE A 506 -19.37 5.85 33.24
N ASP A 507 -20.05 4.82 33.73
CA ASP A 507 -19.82 3.44 33.29
C ASP A 507 -20.60 3.23 31.98
N VAL A 508 -19.91 3.30 30.84
CA VAL A 508 -20.51 3.21 29.50
C VAL A 508 -20.89 1.78 29.12
N GLU A 509 -20.46 0.78 29.90
CA GLU A 509 -20.90 -0.61 29.74
C GLU A 509 -22.27 -0.84 30.38
N LEU A 510 -22.53 -0.16 31.51
CA LEU A 510 -23.78 -0.29 32.27
C LEU A 510 -24.86 0.72 31.85
N PHE A 511 -24.46 1.95 31.48
CA PHE A 511 -25.38 3.08 31.30
C PHE A 511 -25.43 3.61 29.87
N ALA A 512 -24.99 2.82 28.89
CA ALA A 512 -25.05 3.17 27.47
C ALA A 512 -25.54 1.97 26.65
N HIS A 513 -26.17 2.19 25.49
CA HIS A 513 -26.49 1.09 24.59
C HIS A 513 -25.22 0.55 23.94
N ARG A 514 -25.01 -0.77 24.05
CA ARG A 514 -23.86 -1.48 23.48
C ARG A 514 -24.17 -1.92 22.06
N PHE A 515 -23.12 -1.98 21.24
CA PHE A 515 -23.19 -2.39 19.83
C PHE A 515 -24.11 -1.51 18.96
N THR A 516 -24.35 -0.28 19.40
CA THR A 516 -25.08 0.76 18.67
C THR A 516 -24.19 1.98 18.49
N PHE A 517 -24.52 2.82 17.52
CA PHE A 517 -23.89 4.13 17.38
C PHE A 517 -24.48 5.12 18.40
N PRO A 518 -23.69 6.05 18.95
CA PRO A 518 -22.23 6.14 18.85
C PRO A 518 -21.52 5.11 19.74
N PRO A 519 -20.32 4.64 19.35
CA PRO A 519 -19.49 3.75 20.18
C PRO A 519 -19.01 4.45 21.47
N PRO A 520 -18.51 3.69 22.48
CA PRO A 520 -18.12 4.23 23.80
C PRO A 520 -17.24 5.48 23.79
N GLY A 521 -16.25 5.53 22.88
CA GLY A 521 -15.37 6.71 22.73
C GLY A 521 -16.14 7.96 22.30
N LYS A 522 -17.00 7.84 21.28
CA LYS A 522 -17.83 8.93 20.78
C LYS A 522 -18.97 9.26 21.76
N THR A 523 -19.56 8.27 22.44
CA THR A 523 -20.48 8.50 23.57
C THR A 523 -19.83 9.39 24.63
N SER A 524 -18.60 9.07 25.05
CA SER A 524 -17.86 9.84 26.05
C SER A 524 -17.53 11.26 25.56
N GLY A 525 -17.23 11.41 24.27
CA GLY A 525 -17.05 12.72 23.60
C GLY A 525 -18.32 13.57 23.60
N GLU A 526 -19.47 13.01 23.22
CA GLU A 526 -20.75 13.72 23.20
C GLU A 526 -21.21 14.16 24.61
N ILE A 527 -20.95 13.31 25.61
CA ILE A 527 -21.16 13.67 27.02
C ILE A 527 -20.25 14.83 27.40
N HIS A 528 -18.95 14.73 27.09
CA HIS A 528 -17.97 15.77 27.36
C HIS A 528 -18.38 17.12 26.75
N ASP A 529 -18.78 17.14 25.47
CA ASP A 529 -19.16 18.37 24.77
C ASP A 529 -20.38 19.05 25.40
N ARG A 530 -21.42 18.28 25.77
CA ARG A 530 -22.59 18.84 26.46
C ARG A 530 -22.22 19.42 27.82
N LEU A 531 -21.39 18.74 28.60
CA LEU A 531 -20.95 19.20 29.92
C LEU A 531 -20.04 20.43 29.81
N CYS A 532 -19.17 20.46 28.82
CA CYS A 532 -18.37 21.61 28.46
C CYS A 532 -19.23 22.85 28.13
N ARG A 533 -20.39 22.68 27.50
CA ARG A 533 -21.36 23.78 27.27
C ARG A 533 -22.12 24.19 28.53
N GLN A 534 -22.42 23.24 29.43
CA GLN A 534 -23.08 23.51 30.71
C GLN A 534 -22.16 24.21 31.71
N HIS A 535 -20.83 24.02 31.58
CA HIS A 535 -19.80 24.61 32.44
C HIS A 535 -18.85 25.50 31.61
N PRO A 536 -19.32 26.64 31.07
CA PRO A 536 -18.51 27.51 30.23
C PRO A 536 -17.34 28.10 31.03
N GLY A 537 -16.13 28.08 30.43
CA GLY A 537 -14.92 28.62 31.04
C GLY A 537 -14.34 27.82 32.20
N ALA A 538 -14.99 26.73 32.62
CA ALA A 538 -14.48 25.86 33.67
C ALA A 538 -13.59 24.75 33.08
N PRO A 539 -12.55 24.31 33.83
CA PRO A 539 -11.82 23.09 33.52
C PRO A 539 -12.71 21.86 33.72
N VAL A 540 -12.83 21.04 32.68
CA VAL A 540 -13.74 19.89 32.62
C VAL A 540 -12.98 18.64 32.18
N VAL A 541 -13.21 17.53 32.87
CA VAL A 541 -12.73 16.20 32.52
C VAL A 541 -13.91 15.24 32.49
N THR A 542 -14.00 14.42 31.44
CA THR A 542 -14.99 13.35 31.33
C THR A 542 -14.27 12.02 31.21
N LEU A 543 -14.65 11.08 32.08
CA LEU A 543 -14.12 9.73 32.16
C LEU A 543 -15.25 8.74 31.90
N GLY A 544 -15.34 8.26 30.65
CA GLY A 544 -16.22 7.15 30.29
C GLY A 544 -15.46 5.84 30.41
N PHE A 545 -15.92 4.89 31.21
CA PHE A 545 -15.19 3.65 31.47
C PHE A 545 -16.06 2.41 31.32
N GLY A 546 -15.43 1.31 30.92
CA GLY A 546 -16.06 0.01 30.80
C GLY A 546 -15.47 -1.00 31.80
N PRO A 547 -15.54 -2.30 31.52
CA PRO A 547 -14.99 -3.32 32.40
C PRO A 547 -13.46 -3.27 32.45
N ASP A 548 -12.78 -3.09 31.32
CA ASP A 548 -11.33 -3.22 31.14
C ASP A 548 -10.68 -2.01 30.44
N PHE A 549 -11.41 -0.91 30.30
CA PHE A 549 -10.91 0.32 29.69
C PHE A 549 -11.50 1.59 30.29
N ALA A 550 -10.85 2.72 30.07
CA ALA A 550 -11.43 4.04 30.22
C ALA A 550 -10.99 4.98 29.09
N VAL A 551 -11.92 5.82 28.65
CA VAL A 551 -11.74 6.90 27.68
C VAL A 551 -11.77 8.22 28.45
N LEU A 552 -10.77 9.06 28.18
CA LEU A 552 -10.60 10.36 28.81
C LEU A 552 -10.76 11.47 27.78
N ARG A 553 -11.51 12.51 28.16
CA ARG A 553 -11.63 13.77 27.44
C ARG A 553 -11.43 14.91 28.43
N SER A 554 -10.67 15.94 28.06
CA SER A 554 -10.48 17.11 28.93
C SER A 554 -10.46 18.41 28.15
N ARG A 555 -10.82 19.49 28.85
CA ARG A 555 -10.69 20.87 28.40
C ARG A 555 -10.24 21.74 29.58
N GLY A 556 -9.22 22.58 29.39
CA GLY A 556 -8.69 23.47 30.43
C GLY A 556 -7.88 22.76 31.52
N VAL A 557 -7.41 21.54 31.27
CA VAL A 557 -6.63 20.73 32.23
C VAL A 557 -5.34 20.28 31.56
N MET A 558 -4.20 20.59 32.17
CA MET A 558 -2.87 20.33 31.60
C MET A 558 -2.45 18.88 31.82
N MET A 559 -3.14 17.97 31.13
CA MET A 559 -2.90 16.53 31.24
C MET A 559 -1.68 16.06 30.43
N ASN A 560 -1.10 14.96 30.87
CA ASN A 560 -0.11 14.20 30.12
C ASN A 560 -0.47 12.71 30.26
N ILE A 561 -1.42 12.26 29.43
CA ILE A 561 -1.97 10.90 29.50
C ILE A 561 -0.87 9.84 29.36
N PRO A 562 0.08 9.93 28.39
CA PRO A 562 1.16 8.94 28.28
C PRO A 562 2.01 8.84 29.56
N GLN A 563 2.31 9.97 30.20
CA GLN A 563 3.00 9.97 31.49
C GLN A 563 2.14 9.30 32.58
N MET A 564 0.85 9.66 32.69
CA MET A 564 -0.05 9.07 33.69
C MET A 564 -0.17 7.54 33.51
N VAL A 565 -0.28 7.05 32.28
CA VAL A 565 -0.34 5.61 31.98
C VAL A 565 0.94 4.91 32.43
N ARG A 566 2.13 5.46 32.12
CA ARG A 566 3.42 4.90 32.56
C ARG A 566 3.52 4.84 34.09
N GLU A 567 3.17 5.91 34.77
CA GLU A 567 3.20 5.95 36.24
C GLU A 567 2.21 4.94 36.84
N LEU A 568 0.98 4.84 36.32
CA LEU A 568 -0.02 3.86 36.77
C LEU A 568 0.43 2.42 36.53
N HIS A 569 1.14 2.16 35.42
CA HIS A 569 1.72 0.86 35.13
C HIS A 569 2.73 0.42 36.19
N ASP A 570 3.62 1.34 36.60
CA ASP A 570 4.63 1.06 37.61
C ASP A 570 4.04 0.94 39.03
N GLU A 571 3.04 1.76 39.34
CA GLU A 571 2.38 1.83 40.65
C GLU A 571 1.42 0.64 40.89
N ILE A 572 0.64 0.25 39.88
CA ILE A 572 -0.43 -0.75 40.00
C ILE A 572 0.09 -2.10 39.48
N ARG A 573 0.89 -2.78 40.30
CA ARG A 573 1.38 -4.14 39.99
C ARG A 573 0.22 -5.11 39.75
N GLY A 574 0.26 -5.81 38.61
CA GLY A 574 -0.82 -6.71 38.18
C GLY A 574 -2.03 -5.98 37.59
N GLY A 575 -1.98 -4.65 37.45
CA GLY A 575 -3.02 -3.82 36.84
C GLY A 575 -3.20 -4.05 35.34
N GLY A 576 -2.16 -4.55 34.66
CA GLY A 576 -2.16 -4.68 33.20
C GLY A 576 -2.39 -3.34 32.49
N ILE A 577 -1.90 -2.25 33.10
CA ILE A 577 -2.11 -0.90 32.58
C ILE A 577 -1.37 -0.73 31.26
N SER A 578 -2.08 -0.31 30.23
CA SER A 578 -1.53 0.08 28.93
C SER A 578 -2.43 1.14 28.28
N GLY A 579 -1.98 1.71 27.16
CA GLY A 579 -2.73 2.70 26.39
C GLY A 579 -1.94 3.99 26.20
N GLY A 580 -2.63 5.03 25.76
CA GLY A 580 -2.00 6.25 25.29
C GLY A 580 -3.01 7.26 24.77
N GLY A 581 -2.55 8.12 23.86
CA GLY A 581 -3.32 9.22 23.29
C GLY A 581 -2.57 10.54 23.38
N HIS A 582 -3.31 11.62 23.13
CA HIS A 582 -2.84 12.99 23.20
C HIS A 582 -2.72 13.49 24.64
N LEU A 583 -2.19 14.70 24.80
CA LEU A 583 -2.11 15.36 26.11
C LEU A 583 -3.48 15.47 26.77
N VAL A 584 -4.53 15.77 26.00
CA VAL A 584 -5.88 16.10 26.51
C VAL A 584 -6.96 15.06 26.22
N VAL A 585 -6.66 14.07 25.37
CA VAL A 585 -7.60 13.04 24.90
C VAL A 585 -6.88 11.70 24.80
N GLY A 586 -7.41 10.64 25.41
CA GLY A 586 -6.75 9.33 25.35
C GLY A 586 -7.59 8.18 25.90
N SER A 587 -6.98 7.01 25.94
CA SER A 587 -7.59 5.82 26.51
C SER A 587 -6.58 4.99 27.29
N ILE A 588 -7.07 4.31 28.33
CA ILE A 588 -6.30 3.41 29.17
C ILE A 588 -7.01 2.07 29.19
N LYS A 589 -6.25 0.98 29.13
CA LYS A 589 -6.71 -0.39 29.33
C LYS A 589 -6.15 -0.92 30.65
N PHE A 590 -6.90 -1.81 31.28
CA PHE A 590 -6.53 -2.44 32.54
C PHE A 590 -7.25 -3.78 32.69
N VAL A 591 -6.73 -4.66 33.54
CA VAL A 591 -7.43 -5.89 33.89
C VAL A 591 -8.75 -5.54 34.60
N GLU A 592 -9.86 -6.15 34.22
CA GLU A 592 -11.20 -5.84 34.75
C GLU A 592 -11.27 -5.85 36.29
N GLY A 593 -10.63 -6.83 36.93
CA GLY A 593 -10.56 -6.93 38.40
C GLY A 593 -9.76 -5.80 39.08
N MET A 594 -9.01 -5.01 38.32
CA MET A 594 -8.20 -3.88 38.78
C MET A 594 -8.82 -2.53 38.44
N ARG A 595 -10.03 -2.52 37.86
CA ARG A 595 -10.75 -1.31 37.44
C ARG A 595 -10.81 -0.23 38.52
N GLU A 596 -11.21 -0.58 39.74
CA GLU A 596 -11.32 0.41 40.82
C GLU A 596 -9.98 1.08 41.13
N ALA A 597 -8.89 0.30 41.19
CA ALA A 597 -7.55 0.81 41.44
C ALA A 597 -7.05 1.69 40.29
N ALA A 598 -7.27 1.27 39.05
CA ALA A 598 -6.88 2.01 37.86
C ALA A 598 -7.61 3.37 37.76
N LEU A 599 -8.93 3.37 37.92
CA LEU A 599 -9.73 4.60 37.86
C LEU A 599 -9.41 5.54 39.04
N ALA A 600 -9.23 5.01 40.26
CA ALA A 600 -8.86 5.82 41.41
C ALA A 600 -7.49 6.49 41.22
N GLY A 601 -6.49 5.73 40.76
CA GLY A 601 -5.15 6.26 40.47
C GLY A 601 -5.18 7.30 39.35
N LEU A 602 -5.97 7.08 38.29
CA LEU A 602 -6.12 8.04 37.20
C LEU A 602 -6.74 9.36 37.71
N VAL A 603 -7.82 9.29 38.48
CA VAL A 603 -8.48 10.46 39.07
C VAL A 603 -7.55 11.22 40.02
N GLU A 604 -6.77 10.51 40.84
CA GLU A 604 -5.77 11.12 41.72
C GLU A 604 -4.71 11.90 40.94
N LYS A 605 -4.21 11.34 39.84
CA LYS A 605 -3.21 12.01 38.98
C LYS A 605 -3.82 13.23 38.28
N ILE A 606 -5.03 13.13 37.75
CA ILE A 606 -5.76 14.26 37.15
C ILE A 606 -5.96 15.38 38.18
N GLY A 607 -6.31 15.05 39.42
CA GLY A 607 -6.50 16.03 40.49
C GLY A 607 -5.24 16.75 40.95
N ARG A 608 -4.06 16.35 40.47
CA ARG A 608 -2.75 16.95 40.80
C ARG A 608 -2.18 17.83 39.70
N VAL A 609 -2.67 17.72 38.48
CA VAL A 609 -2.15 18.54 37.37
C VAL A 609 -2.74 19.94 37.38
N PRO A 610 -2.02 20.96 36.88
CA PRO A 610 -2.55 22.32 36.77
C PRO A 610 -3.78 22.40 35.86
N VAL A 611 -4.65 23.37 36.15
CA VAL A 611 -5.74 23.80 35.27
C VAL A 611 -5.37 25.14 34.63
N GLU A 612 -5.88 25.39 33.43
CA GLU A 612 -5.75 26.70 32.79
C GLU A 612 -6.50 27.74 33.64
N THR A 613 -5.77 28.69 34.22
CA THR A 613 -6.39 29.83 34.90
C THR A 613 -6.99 30.76 33.85
N SER A 614 -8.31 30.97 33.90
CA SER A 614 -8.98 32.01 33.12
C SER A 614 -8.26 33.35 33.29
N LEU A 615 -7.81 33.93 32.18
CA LEU A 615 -7.49 35.36 32.18
C LEU A 615 -8.78 36.09 32.60
N PRO A 616 -8.75 36.98 33.60
CA PRO A 616 -9.93 37.75 33.95
C PRO A 616 -10.36 38.55 32.72
N GLU A 617 -11.66 38.49 32.41
CA GLU A 617 -12.31 39.38 31.44
C GLU A 617 -11.76 40.79 31.67
N GLN A 618 -11.15 41.37 30.65
CA GLN A 618 -10.92 42.81 30.65
C GLN A 618 -12.29 43.44 30.71
N SER A 619 -12.61 44.00 31.88
CA SER A 619 -13.77 44.86 32.07
C SER A 619 -13.73 45.96 31.01
N GLU A 620 -14.66 45.92 30.06
CA GLU A 620 -14.96 47.07 29.22
C GLU A 620 -15.56 48.16 30.12
N ASP A 621 -14.81 49.24 30.29
CA ASP A 621 -15.33 50.59 30.60
C ASP A 621 -15.83 51.26 29.31
#